data_AF-A0A6N4TK47-F1
#
_entry.id   AF-A0A6N4TK47-F1
#
_cell.length_a   1.000
_cell.length_b   1.000
_cell.length_c   1.000
_cell.angle_alpha   90.00
_cell.angle_beta   90.00
_cell.angle_gamma   90.00
#
_symmetry.space_group_name_H-M   'P 1'
#
loop_
_entity.id
_entity.type
_entity.pdbx_description
1 polymer ?
#
loop_
_entity_poly.entity_id
_entity_poly.type
_entity_poly.pdbx_seq_one_letter_code
_entity_poly.pdbx_strand_id
1 'polypeptide(L)'
;MNNAFQTEILKLKKNKMALIGFVVTISIPILLILKSILIDKTKIDYHEWIMTVSMLVNLVLPIMSGFFITQSMQKEYGEKTIINIVTAPVNRKTFVFSKIAVWFCWYLVVMIVTECLTIVGSLILFHSQVTSTTICFTIQLFTQIGLLSYIAFLPIIWIAIRQRTLFYPTMLCTLVFVLLQSVGTQVSEELLPVASFVPWLAIQISTMLPQNSQYLYICIASILCTGIVGIGLSIHEFNKQDL
;
A
#
# COMPACT_ATOMS: atom_id res chain seq x y z
N MET A 1 -24.45 -4.23 7.98
CA MET A 1 -23.01 -3.92 7.82
C MET A 1 -22.15 -4.37 8.99
N ASN A 2 -22.56 -4.14 10.25
CA ASN A 2 -21.69 -4.37 11.41
C ASN A 2 -21.19 -5.83 11.55
N ASN A 3 -22.05 -6.82 11.34
CA ASN A 3 -21.66 -8.24 11.53
C ASN A 3 -20.63 -8.74 10.50
N ALA A 4 -20.68 -8.27 9.25
CA ALA A 4 -19.75 -8.70 8.20
C ALA A 4 -18.35 -8.12 8.43
N PHE A 5 -18.28 -6.83 8.77
CA PHE A 5 -17.02 -6.17 9.10
C PHE A 5 -16.35 -6.75 10.36
N GLN A 6 -17.13 -6.99 11.42
CA GLN A 6 -16.62 -7.64 12.63
C GLN A 6 -16.09 -9.05 12.36
N THR A 7 -16.77 -9.82 11.49
CA THR A 7 -16.32 -11.16 11.10
C THR A 7 -14.97 -11.09 10.37
N GLU A 8 -14.78 -10.14 9.45
CA GLU A 8 -13.51 -9.96 8.75
C GLU A 8 -12.38 -9.48 9.69
N ILE A 9 -12.68 -8.65 10.69
CA ILE A 9 -11.69 -8.28 11.73
C ILE A 9 -11.26 -9.50 12.57
N LEU A 10 -12.19 -10.37 12.95
CA LEU A 10 -11.85 -11.59 13.69
C LEU A 10 -10.97 -12.52 12.86
N LYS A 11 -11.20 -12.60 11.55
CA LYS A 11 -10.34 -13.33 10.61
C LYS A 11 -8.95 -12.70 10.50
N LEU A 12 -8.86 -11.37 10.48
CA LEU A 12 -7.58 -10.65 10.45
C LEU A 12 -6.70 -11.03 11.65
N LYS A 13 -7.26 -11.07 12.86
CA LYS A 13 -6.51 -11.40 14.08
C LYS A 13 -5.87 -12.80 14.06
N LYS A 14 -6.46 -13.72 13.30
CA LYS A 14 -5.95 -15.10 13.13
C LYS A 14 -5.12 -15.28 11.85
N ASN A 15 -4.96 -14.23 11.04
CA ASN A 15 -4.28 -14.33 9.75
C ASN A 15 -2.76 -14.22 9.93
N LYS A 16 -2.06 -15.36 9.83
CA LYS A 16 -0.59 -15.42 9.88
C LYS A 16 0.07 -14.54 8.82
N MET A 17 -0.52 -14.41 7.63
CA MET A 17 0.06 -13.60 6.55
C MET A 17 0.03 -12.10 6.86
N ALA A 18 -1.02 -11.63 7.55
CA ALA A 18 -1.11 -10.25 8.02
C ALA A 18 -0.02 -9.92 9.05
N LEU A 19 0.26 -10.87 9.95
CA LEU A 19 1.33 -10.76 10.94
C LEU A 19 2.70 -10.76 10.26
N ILE A 20 2.93 -11.69 9.33
CA ILE A 20 4.18 -11.75 8.56
C ILE A 20 4.40 -10.44 7.79
N GLY A 21 3.39 -9.91 7.11
CA GLY A 21 3.47 -8.61 6.43
C GLY A 21 3.80 -7.45 7.34
N PHE A 22 3.21 -7.42 8.54
CA PHE A 22 3.51 -6.42 9.55
C PHE A 22 4.98 -6.51 10.00
N VAL A 23 5.44 -7.71 10.38
CA VAL A 23 6.82 -7.93 10.85
C VAL A 23 7.85 -7.60 9.76
N VAL A 24 7.63 -8.06 8.52
CA VAL A 24 8.55 -7.82 7.40
C VAL A 24 8.69 -6.31 7.12
N THR A 25 7.57 -5.58 7.06
CA THR A 25 7.60 -4.15 6.76
C THR A 25 8.26 -3.33 7.87
N ILE A 26 8.02 -3.69 9.13
CA ILE A 26 8.63 -3.04 10.31
C ILE A 26 10.11 -3.37 10.45
N SER A 27 10.54 -4.55 9.99
CA SER A 27 11.94 -4.92 10.01
C SER A 27 12.79 -3.96 9.16
N ILE A 28 12.25 -3.38 8.08
CA ILE A 28 12.98 -2.47 7.19
C ILE A 28 13.54 -1.24 7.91
N PRO A 29 12.72 -0.36 8.55
CA PRO A 29 13.25 0.79 9.26
C PRO A 29 14.21 0.38 10.40
N ILE A 30 13.94 -0.72 11.10
CA ILE A 30 14.82 -1.23 12.17
C ILE A 30 16.20 -1.62 11.60
N LEU A 31 16.24 -2.37 10.50
CA LEU A 31 17.48 -2.78 9.86
C LEU A 31 18.28 -1.58 9.33
N LEU A 32 17.61 -0.55 8.83
CA LEU A 32 18.27 0.68 8.36
C LEU A 32 18.84 1.50 9.53
N ILE A 33 18.16 1.55 10.67
CA ILE A 33 18.72 2.14 11.89
C ILE A 33 19.98 1.36 12.31
N LEU A 34 19.90 0.03 12.36
CA LEU A 34 21.05 -0.82 12.71
C LEU A 34 22.22 -0.65 11.72
N LYS A 35 21.95 -0.60 10.41
CA LYS A 35 22.95 -0.31 9.37
C LYS A 35 23.66 1.01 9.64
N SER A 36 22.89 2.04 9.97
CA SER A 36 23.42 3.40 10.20
C SER A 36 24.31 3.47 11.45
N ILE A 37 24.00 2.67 12.48
CA ILE A 37 24.81 2.61 13.71
C ILE A 37 26.08 1.76 13.52
N LEU A 38 25.97 0.62 12.82
CA LEU A 38 27.02 -0.40 12.78
C LEU A 38 28.01 -0.23 11.62
N ILE A 39 27.54 0.23 10.45
CA ILE A 39 28.30 0.19 9.19
C ILE A 39 28.71 1.61 8.75
N ASP A 40 27.76 2.54 8.75
CA ASP A 40 28.01 3.90 8.25
C ASP A 40 28.73 4.75 9.31
N LYS A 41 30.07 4.64 9.34
CA LYS A 41 30.95 5.51 10.15
C LYS A 41 31.12 6.92 9.55
N THR A 42 30.68 7.12 8.30
CA THR A 42 30.63 8.41 7.61
C THR A 42 29.30 9.11 7.87
N LYS A 43 29.31 10.43 8.05
CA LYS A 43 28.10 11.24 8.27
C LYS A 43 27.22 11.22 7.03
N ILE A 44 26.24 10.32 6.98
CA ILE A 44 25.12 10.39 6.03
C ILE A 44 24.24 11.58 6.43
N ASP A 45 23.70 12.30 5.45
CA ASP A 45 22.77 13.40 5.73
C ASP A 45 21.35 12.88 6.01
N TYR A 46 20.61 13.58 6.87
CA TYR A 46 19.24 13.21 7.23
C TYR A 46 18.33 12.99 6.01
N HIS A 47 18.47 13.85 4.99
CA HIS A 47 17.62 13.77 3.79
C HIS A 47 17.92 12.51 2.96
N GLU A 48 19.19 12.13 2.82
CA GLU A 48 19.56 10.90 2.09
C GLU A 48 19.06 9.66 2.82
N TRP A 49 19.19 9.67 4.16
CA TRP A 49 18.70 8.59 5.00
C TRP A 49 17.18 8.44 4.88
N ILE A 50 16.41 9.51 5.02
CA ILE A 50 14.94 9.43 4.98
C ILE A 50 14.42 9.01 3.61
N MET A 51 15.06 9.45 2.52
CA MET A 51 14.70 9.02 1.17
C MET A 51 14.98 7.54 0.96
N THR A 52 16.10 7.03 1.49
CA THR A 52 16.43 5.60 1.43
C THR A 52 15.41 4.75 2.19
N VAL A 53 15.03 5.18 3.40
CA VAL A 53 14.03 4.50 4.21
C VAL A 53 12.67 4.54 3.51
N SER A 54 12.26 5.70 2.99
CA SER A 54 11.02 5.89 2.23
C SER A 54 10.99 4.96 1.02
N MET A 55 12.05 4.90 0.22
CA MET A 55 12.13 4.03 -0.96
C MET A 55 11.90 2.55 -0.60
N LEU A 56 12.59 2.05 0.43
CA LEU A 56 12.49 0.64 0.83
C LEU A 56 11.14 0.30 1.47
N VAL A 57 10.60 1.17 2.33
CA VAL A 57 9.27 0.98 2.92
C VAL A 57 8.20 1.02 1.84
N ASN A 58 8.29 1.95 0.88
CA ASN A 58 7.34 2.07 -0.22
C ASN A 58 7.44 0.93 -1.25
N LEU A 59 8.55 0.19 -1.25
CA LEU A 59 8.67 -1.05 -2.03
C LEU A 59 8.00 -2.21 -1.27
N VAL A 60 8.32 -2.38 0.01
CA VAL A 60 7.89 -3.56 0.77
C VAL A 60 6.42 -3.50 1.18
N LEU A 61 5.93 -2.33 1.60
CA LEU A 61 4.57 -2.18 2.12
C LEU A 61 3.49 -2.56 1.08
N PRO A 62 3.52 -2.07 -0.18
CA PRO A 62 2.51 -2.45 -1.16
C PRO A 62 2.65 -3.90 -1.63
N ILE A 63 3.85 -4.48 -1.61
CA ILE A 63 4.04 -5.93 -1.84
C ILE A 63 3.28 -6.71 -0.75
N MET A 64 3.58 -6.45 0.53
CA MET A 64 2.95 -7.16 1.63
C MET A 64 1.44 -6.91 1.70
N SER A 65 0.98 -5.73 1.30
CA SER A 65 -0.45 -5.42 1.21
C SER A 65 -1.14 -6.24 0.10
N GLY A 66 -0.48 -6.39 -1.06
CA GLY A 66 -0.90 -7.28 -2.14
C GLY A 66 -1.00 -8.74 -1.71
N PHE A 67 0.00 -9.20 -0.94
CA PHE A 67 0.00 -10.52 -0.31
C PHE A 67 -1.19 -10.73 0.62
N PHE A 68 -1.44 -9.75 1.48
CA PHE A 68 -2.53 -9.79 2.44
C PHE A 68 -3.90 -9.90 1.74
N ILE A 69 -4.20 -9.02 0.78
CA ILE A 69 -5.53 -8.99 0.14
C ILE A 69 -5.77 -10.24 -0.71
N THR A 70 -4.76 -10.70 -1.44
CA THR A 70 -4.87 -11.90 -2.26
C THR A 70 -5.13 -13.12 -1.39
N GLN A 71 -4.34 -13.34 -0.35
CA GLN A 71 -4.55 -14.47 0.55
C GLN A 71 -5.90 -14.40 1.25
N SER A 72 -6.32 -13.20 1.65
CA SER A 72 -7.63 -12.96 2.28
C SER A 72 -8.79 -13.35 1.35
N MET A 73 -8.69 -13.07 0.04
CA MET A 73 -9.70 -13.48 -0.93
C MET A 73 -9.62 -14.97 -1.24
N GLN A 74 -8.43 -15.50 -1.48
CA GLN A 74 -8.24 -16.88 -1.92
C GLN A 74 -8.61 -17.91 -0.88
N LYS A 75 -8.43 -17.57 0.40
CA LYS A 75 -8.90 -18.41 1.50
C LYS A 75 -10.40 -18.65 1.42
N GLU A 76 -11.18 -17.65 1.00
CA GLU A 76 -12.64 -17.80 0.86
C GLU A 76 -13.03 -18.73 -0.30
N TYR A 77 -12.29 -18.66 -1.40
CA TYR A 77 -12.50 -19.56 -2.55
C TYR A 77 -12.03 -20.99 -2.26
N GLY A 78 -10.88 -21.15 -1.58
CA GLY A 78 -10.31 -22.45 -1.23
C GLY A 78 -11.10 -23.20 -0.17
N GLU A 79 -11.60 -22.50 0.87
CA GLU A 79 -12.42 -23.10 1.94
C GLU A 79 -13.91 -23.23 1.56
N LYS A 80 -14.28 -22.85 0.32
CA LYS A 80 -15.67 -22.82 -0.19
C LYS A 80 -16.64 -21.98 0.65
N THR A 81 -16.15 -21.16 1.58
CA THR A 81 -16.96 -20.21 2.36
C THR A 81 -17.61 -19.17 1.46
N ILE A 82 -17.02 -18.91 0.28
CA ILE A 82 -17.62 -18.07 -0.76
C ILE A 82 -19.01 -18.56 -1.19
N ILE A 83 -19.27 -19.87 -1.17
CA ILE A 83 -20.58 -20.45 -1.53
C ILE A 83 -21.65 -19.99 -0.55
N ASN A 84 -21.35 -20.03 0.74
CA ASN A 84 -22.26 -19.58 1.78
C ASN A 84 -22.48 -18.06 1.71
N ILE A 85 -21.48 -17.29 1.29
CA ILE A 85 -21.59 -15.83 1.14
C ILE A 85 -22.43 -15.46 -0.09
N VAL A 86 -22.27 -16.17 -1.21
CA VAL A 86 -22.97 -15.92 -2.47
C VAL A 86 -24.43 -16.38 -2.41
N THR A 87 -24.73 -17.42 -1.63
CA THR A 87 -26.09 -17.96 -1.44
C THR A 87 -26.85 -17.32 -0.27
N ALA A 88 -26.15 -16.76 0.72
CA ALA A 88 -26.79 -16.05 1.81
C ALA A 88 -27.43 -14.72 1.35
N PRO A 89 -28.48 -14.23 2.03
CA PRO A 89 -29.15 -12.96 1.70
C PRO A 89 -28.29 -11.71 1.99
N VAL A 90 -26.99 -11.88 2.26
CA VAL A 90 -26.07 -10.76 2.45
C VAL A 90 -25.78 -10.10 1.11
N ASN A 91 -25.95 -8.78 1.07
CA ASN A 91 -25.64 -8.00 -0.12
C ASN A 91 -24.16 -8.18 -0.51
N ARG A 92 -23.92 -8.72 -1.71
CA ARG A 92 -22.61 -8.99 -2.32
C ARG A 92 -21.66 -7.78 -2.26
N LYS A 93 -22.19 -6.57 -2.42
CA LYS A 93 -21.43 -5.31 -2.31
C LYS A 93 -20.86 -5.11 -0.91
N THR A 94 -21.64 -5.41 0.13
CA THR A 94 -21.22 -5.25 1.53
C THR A 94 -20.03 -6.15 1.85
N PHE A 95 -19.96 -7.33 1.25
CA PHE A 95 -18.81 -8.23 1.42
C PHE A 95 -17.52 -7.63 0.84
N VAL A 96 -17.56 -7.18 -0.42
CA VAL A 96 -16.39 -6.55 -1.08
C VAL A 96 -15.95 -5.30 -0.32
N PHE A 97 -16.88 -4.42 0.08
CA PHE A 97 -16.55 -3.24 0.88
C PHE A 97 -15.95 -3.60 2.24
N SER A 98 -16.42 -4.67 2.89
CA SER A 98 -15.86 -5.11 4.17
C SER A 98 -14.41 -5.59 4.02
N LYS A 99 -14.07 -6.30 2.93
CA LYS A 99 -12.70 -6.71 2.61
C LYS A 99 -11.80 -5.49 2.37
N ILE A 100 -12.26 -4.52 1.58
CA ILE A 100 -11.52 -3.28 1.32
C ILE A 100 -11.27 -2.53 2.64
N ALA A 101 -12.30 -2.38 3.49
CA ALA A 101 -12.17 -1.67 4.76
C ALA A 101 -11.19 -2.35 5.74
N VAL A 102 -11.22 -3.69 5.85
CA VAL A 102 -10.26 -4.42 6.69
C VAL A 102 -8.84 -4.33 6.13
N TRP A 103 -8.70 -4.40 4.82
CA TRP A 103 -7.41 -4.20 4.16
C TRP A 103 -6.86 -2.79 4.39
N PHE A 104 -7.70 -1.75 4.27
CA PHE A 104 -7.33 -0.37 4.57
C PHE A 104 -6.89 -0.20 6.03
N CYS A 105 -7.65 -0.75 6.98
CA CYS A 105 -7.32 -0.68 8.40
C CYS A 105 -5.96 -1.33 8.70
N TRP A 106 -5.72 -2.53 8.16
CA TRP A 106 -4.41 -3.19 8.31
C TRP A 106 -3.29 -2.35 7.69
N TYR A 107 -3.50 -1.83 6.49
CA TYR A 107 -2.52 -0.99 5.78
C TYR A 107 -2.17 0.27 6.57
N LEU A 108 -3.18 0.99 7.08
CA LEU A 108 -3.00 2.18 7.90
C LEU A 108 -2.21 1.88 9.17
N VAL A 109 -2.50 0.78 9.86
CA VAL A 109 -1.78 0.40 11.08
C VAL A 109 -0.30 0.15 10.77
N VAL A 110 0.00 -0.60 9.70
CA VAL A 110 1.40 -0.86 9.30
C VAL A 110 2.10 0.46 8.95
N MET A 111 1.45 1.33 8.16
CA MET A 111 1.97 2.63 7.75
C MET A 111 2.31 3.52 8.96
N ILE A 112 1.36 3.71 9.88
CA ILE A 112 1.56 4.53 11.09
C ILE A 112 2.70 3.97 11.95
N VAL A 113 2.76 2.65 12.14
CA VAL A 113 3.85 2.05 12.93
C VAL A 113 5.21 2.24 12.25
N THR A 114 5.28 2.06 10.92
CA THR A 114 6.53 2.31 10.19
C THR A 114 6.96 3.76 10.30
N GLU A 115 6.03 4.70 10.18
CA GLU A 115 6.29 6.14 10.31
C GLU A 115 6.75 6.54 11.72
N CYS A 116 6.11 6.00 12.77
CA CYS A 116 6.59 6.20 14.14
C CYS A 116 8.03 5.67 14.33
N LEU A 117 8.34 4.50 13.76
CA LEU A 117 9.69 3.93 13.83
C LEU A 117 10.72 4.75 13.06
N THR A 118 10.36 5.30 11.89
CA THR A 118 11.30 6.17 11.15
C THR A 118 11.57 7.46 11.91
N ILE A 119 10.55 8.07 12.52
CA ILE A 119 10.71 9.27 13.35
C ILE A 119 11.61 8.97 14.55
N VAL A 120 11.33 7.89 15.30
CA VAL A 120 12.16 7.48 16.45
C VAL A 120 13.60 7.18 16.01
N GLY A 121 13.79 6.46 14.90
CA GLY A 121 15.10 6.19 14.33
C GLY A 121 15.86 7.46 13.98
N SER A 122 15.17 8.43 13.37
CA SER A 122 15.77 9.71 13.00
C SER A 122 16.20 10.54 14.21
N LEU A 123 15.42 10.52 15.29
CA LEU A 123 15.74 11.22 16.55
C LEU A 123 16.97 10.65 17.24
N ILE A 124 17.19 9.33 17.13
CA ILE A 124 18.34 8.63 17.70
C ILE A 124 19.61 8.93 16.88
N LEU A 125 19.51 8.93 15.56
CA LEU A 125 20.66 9.04 14.65
C LEU A 125 21.11 10.49 14.40
N PHE A 126 20.15 11.42 14.23
CA PHE A 126 20.41 12.76 13.70
C PHE A 126 19.95 13.86 14.65
N HIS A 127 20.25 13.71 15.94
CA HIS A 127 19.75 14.61 16.99
C HIS A 127 20.00 16.11 16.71
N SER A 128 21.09 16.47 16.04
CA SER A 128 21.43 17.85 15.69
C SER A 128 20.72 18.40 14.44
N GLN A 129 20.22 17.53 13.57
CA GLN A 129 19.56 17.90 12.31
C GLN A 129 18.03 17.78 12.40
N VAL A 130 17.51 17.00 13.35
CA VAL A 130 16.07 16.83 13.54
C VAL A 130 15.47 18.10 14.14
N THR A 131 14.64 18.77 13.35
CA THR A 131 13.86 19.95 13.73
C THR A 131 12.38 19.62 13.58
N SER A 132 11.48 20.39 14.21
CA SER A 132 10.03 20.22 14.01
C SER A 132 9.63 20.24 12.53
N THR A 133 10.32 21.02 11.69
CA THR A 133 10.12 21.09 10.24
C THR A 133 10.45 19.77 9.53
N THR A 134 11.54 19.09 9.93
CA THR A 134 11.96 17.83 9.28
C THR A 134 11.06 16.66 9.67
N ILE A 135 10.55 16.66 10.91
CA ILE A 135 9.53 15.71 11.36
C ILE A 135 8.24 15.90 10.56
N CYS A 136 7.77 17.15 10.40
CA CYS A 136 6.59 17.46 9.61
C CYS A 136 6.75 17.01 8.15
N PHE A 137 7.91 17.28 7.55
CA PHE A 137 8.25 16.81 6.19
C PHE A 137 8.20 15.28 6.08
N THR A 138 8.77 14.56 7.05
CA THR A 138 8.75 13.09 7.08
C THR A 138 7.32 12.57 7.14
N ILE A 139 6.51 13.11 8.04
CA ILE A 139 5.10 12.70 8.20
C ILE A 139 4.34 12.91 6.89
N GLN A 140 4.49 14.10 6.29
CA GLN A 140 3.84 14.43 5.03
C GLN A 140 4.28 13.49 3.90
N LEU A 141 5.59 13.21 3.79
CA LEU A 141 6.14 12.33 2.77
C LEU A 141 5.58 10.90 2.89
N PHE A 142 5.65 10.29 4.08
CA PHE A 142 5.18 8.91 4.28
C PHE A 142 3.66 8.80 4.16
N THR A 143 2.92 9.74 4.74
CA THR A 143 1.44 9.74 4.69
C THR A 143 0.95 9.92 3.25
N GLN A 144 1.52 10.86 2.49
CA GLN A 144 1.10 11.12 1.11
C GLN A 144 1.35 9.90 0.21
N ILE A 145 2.56 9.33 0.20
CA ILE A 145 2.87 8.17 -0.63
C ILE A 145 2.06 6.96 -0.14
N GLY A 146 1.96 6.74 1.16
CA GLY A 146 1.22 5.63 1.75
C GLY A 146 -0.26 5.61 1.35
N LEU A 147 -0.95 6.74 1.46
CA LEU A 147 -2.37 6.83 1.09
C LEU A 147 -2.58 6.71 -0.43
N LEU A 148 -1.76 7.39 -1.22
CA LEU A 148 -1.86 7.34 -2.68
C LEU A 148 -1.56 5.95 -3.23
N SER A 149 -0.57 5.25 -2.67
CA SER A 149 -0.27 3.87 -3.03
C SER A 149 -1.40 2.93 -2.67
N TYR A 150 -2.05 3.06 -1.51
CA TYR A 150 -3.22 2.24 -1.20
C TYR A 150 -4.33 2.38 -2.26
N ILE A 151 -4.64 3.62 -2.67
CA ILE A 151 -5.69 3.90 -3.66
C ILE A 151 -5.33 3.31 -5.03
N ALA A 152 -4.10 3.53 -5.49
CA ALA A 152 -3.63 3.03 -6.78
C ALA A 152 -3.59 1.48 -6.85
N PHE A 153 -3.49 0.82 -5.69
CA PHE A 153 -3.42 -0.64 -5.58
C PHE A 153 -4.80 -1.31 -5.46
N LEU A 154 -5.90 -0.55 -5.32
CA LEU A 154 -7.27 -1.08 -5.28
C LEU A 154 -7.63 -2.04 -6.44
N PRO A 155 -7.18 -1.85 -7.70
CA PRO A 155 -7.43 -2.80 -8.79
C PRO A 155 -6.96 -4.24 -8.52
N ILE A 156 -6.04 -4.46 -7.57
CA ILE A 156 -5.58 -5.80 -7.19
C ILE A 156 -6.72 -6.64 -6.62
N ILE A 157 -7.68 -6.03 -5.93
CA ILE A 157 -8.83 -6.77 -5.39
C ILE A 157 -9.70 -7.35 -6.51
N TRP A 158 -9.85 -6.62 -7.62
CA TRP A 158 -10.55 -7.10 -8.81
C TRP A 158 -9.82 -8.30 -9.42
N ILE A 159 -8.49 -8.21 -9.55
CA ILE A 159 -7.67 -9.32 -10.06
C ILE A 159 -7.79 -10.54 -9.13
N ALA A 160 -7.73 -10.34 -7.81
CA ALA A 160 -7.88 -11.41 -6.83
C ALA A 160 -9.23 -12.13 -6.92
N ILE A 161 -10.32 -11.38 -7.12
CA ILE A 161 -11.68 -11.93 -7.30
C ILE A 161 -11.76 -12.74 -8.61
N ARG A 162 -11.20 -12.20 -9.70
CA ARG A 162 -11.23 -12.85 -11.02
C ARG A 162 -10.43 -14.16 -11.05
N GLN A 163 -9.30 -14.19 -10.37
CA GLN A 163 -8.39 -15.35 -10.33
C GLN A 163 -8.85 -16.46 -9.38
N ARG A 164 -9.82 -16.19 -8.49
CA ARG A 164 -10.43 -17.13 -7.54
C ARG A 164 -9.41 -17.83 -6.64
N THR A 165 -8.90 -19.00 -7.02
CA THR A 165 -7.92 -19.79 -6.25
C THR A 165 -6.48 -19.61 -6.72
N LEU A 166 -6.25 -18.94 -7.86
CA LEU A 166 -4.92 -18.78 -8.45
C LEU A 166 -4.15 -17.63 -7.78
N PHE A 167 -3.19 -17.97 -6.92
CA PHE A 167 -2.33 -17.03 -6.18
C PHE A 167 -1.39 -16.21 -7.07
N TYR A 168 -0.69 -16.88 -7.98
CA TYR A 168 0.43 -16.29 -8.71
C TYR A 168 0.07 -15.11 -9.62
N PRO A 169 -1.03 -15.12 -10.41
CA PRO A 169 -1.31 -14.01 -11.33
C PRO A 169 -1.54 -12.68 -10.60
N THR A 170 -2.25 -12.72 -9.46
CA THR A 170 -2.48 -11.53 -8.65
C THR A 170 -1.18 -10.99 -8.08
N MET A 171 -0.28 -11.87 -7.61
CA MET A 171 1.05 -11.46 -7.12
C MET A 171 1.95 -10.89 -8.20
N LEU A 172 1.92 -11.46 -9.40
CA LEU A 172 2.72 -10.92 -10.50
C LEU A 172 2.23 -9.50 -10.85
N CYS A 173 0.92 -9.27 -10.86
CA CYS A 173 0.38 -7.92 -11.05
C CYS A 173 0.78 -6.96 -9.92
N THR A 174 0.76 -7.41 -8.65
CA THR A 174 1.19 -6.56 -7.53
C THR A 174 2.65 -6.17 -7.66
N LEU A 175 3.53 -7.13 -8.02
CA LEU A 175 4.94 -6.87 -8.23
C LEU A 175 5.18 -5.90 -9.39
N VAL A 176 4.46 -6.06 -10.52
CA VAL A 176 4.55 -5.11 -11.65
C VAL A 176 4.14 -3.70 -11.22
N PHE A 177 3.06 -3.55 -10.45
CA PHE A 177 2.62 -2.25 -9.94
C PHE A 177 3.63 -1.60 -9.00
N VAL A 178 4.29 -2.41 -8.15
CA VAL A 178 5.35 -1.92 -7.27
C VAL A 178 6.59 -1.52 -8.05
N LEU A 179 6.97 -2.27 -9.08
CA LEU A 179 8.09 -1.91 -9.96
C LEU A 179 7.79 -0.61 -10.71
N LEU A 180 6.57 -0.42 -11.20
CA LEU A 180 6.16 0.85 -11.77
C LEU A 180 6.24 1.98 -10.74
N GLN A 181 5.79 1.74 -9.51
CA GLN A 181 5.91 2.73 -8.45
C GLN A 181 7.39 3.08 -8.16
N SER A 182 8.29 2.11 -8.10
CA SER A 182 9.71 2.37 -7.80
C SER A 182 10.43 3.11 -8.93
N VAL A 183 10.07 2.86 -10.19
CA VAL A 183 10.60 3.60 -11.35
C VAL A 183 10.20 5.07 -11.30
N GLY A 184 9.07 5.41 -10.66
CA GLY A 184 8.58 6.77 -10.51
C GLY A 184 9.58 7.73 -9.85
N THR A 185 10.54 7.23 -9.06
CA THR A 185 11.59 8.07 -8.44
C THR A 185 12.71 8.49 -9.39
N GLN A 186 12.83 7.85 -10.55
CA GLN A 186 13.91 8.05 -11.51
C GLN A 186 13.44 8.63 -12.85
N VAL A 187 12.22 9.17 -12.90
CA VAL A 187 11.63 9.69 -14.13
C VAL A 187 12.27 11.02 -14.51
N SER A 188 12.78 11.12 -15.74
CA SER A 188 13.30 12.36 -16.32
C SER A 188 12.19 13.37 -16.60
N GLU A 189 12.52 14.67 -16.58
CA GLU A 189 11.56 15.76 -16.79
C GLU A 189 10.80 15.67 -18.13
N GLU A 190 11.41 15.12 -19.18
CA GLU A 190 10.78 14.93 -20.50
C GLU A 190 9.62 13.92 -20.49
N LEU A 191 9.66 12.95 -19.59
CA LEU A 191 8.65 11.88 -19.45
C LEU A 191 7.58 12.22 -18.40
N LEU A 192 7.68 13.38 -17.76
CA LEU A 192 6.79 13.82 -16.69
C LEU A 192 5.30 13.80 -17.11
N PRO A 193 4.89 14.25 -18.31
CA PRO A 193 3.49 14.18 -18.72
C PRO A 193 2.96 12.74 -18.80
N VAL A 194 3.75 11.82 -19.37
CA VAL A 194 3.36 10.40 -19.52
C VAL A 194 3.28 9.73 -18.14
N ALA A 195 4.25 10.01 -17.29
CA ALA A 195 4.33 9.40 -15.98
C ALA A 195 3.24 9.90 -15.02
N SER A 196 2.70 11.12 -15.21
CA SER A 196 1.52 11.61 -14.49
C SER A 196 0.23 10.87 -14.84
N PHE A 197 0.09 10.37 -16.07
CA PHE A 197 -1.08 9.58 -16.49
C PHE A 197 -1.05 8.15 -15.95
N VAL A 198 0.14 7.58 -15.77
CA VAL A 198 0.30 6.23 -15.22
C VAL A 198 0.18 6.30 -13.70
N PRO A 199 -0.89 5.75 -13.10
CA PRO A 199 -1.22 5.97 -11.68
C PRO A 199 -0.13 5.49 -10.73
N TRP A 200 0.50 4.35 -11.04
CA TRP A 200 1.55 3.78 -10.20
C TRP A 200 2.83 4.64 -10.21
N LEU A 201 3.18 5.24 -11.35
CA LEU A 201 4.30 6.19 -11.46
C LEU A 201 3.96 7.52 -10.77
N ALA A 202 2.71 7.97 -10.92
CA ALA A 202 2.20 9.23 -10.38
C ALA A 202 2.31 9.34 -8.85
N ILE A 203 2.33 8.22 -8.12
CA ILE A 203 2.48 8.20 -6.65
C ILE A 203 3.78 8.88 -6.24
N GLN A 204 4.92 8.43 -6.78
CA GLN A 204 6.23 8.99 -6.41
C GLN A 204 6.40 10.40 -6.97
N ILE A 205 5.95 10.64 -8.20
CA ILE A 205 6.08 11.97 -8.83
C ILE A 205 5.31 13.04 -8.03
N SER A 206 4.19 12.67 -7.41
CA SER A 206 3.37 13.60 -6.62
C SER A 206 4.09 14.21 -5.41
N THR A 207 5.15 13.57 -4.89
CA THR A 207 5.90 14.10 -3.74
C THR A 207 7.11 14.94 -4.15
N MET A 208 7.55 14.81 -5.41
CA MET A 208 8.66 15.61 -5.96
C MET A 208 8.16 16.93 -6.57
N LEU A 209 6.89 16.97 -6.99
CA LEU A 209 6.31 18.13 -7.64
C LEU A 209 5.97 19.26 -6.64
N PRO A 210 6.09 20.54 -7.05
CA PRO A 210 5.59 21.67 -6.28
C PRO A 210 4.07 21.57 -6.05
N GLN A 211 3.60 21.99 -4.87
CA GLN A 211 2.20 21.91 -4.46
C GLN A 211 1.20 22.62 -5.40
N ASN A 212 1.66 23.55 -6.24
CA ASN A 212 0.82 24.34 -7.14
C ASN A 212 1.00 23.98 -8.63
N SER A 213 1.54 22.80 -8.94
CA SER A 213 1.76 22.37 -10.31
C SER A 213 0.51 21.71 -10.92
N GLN A 214 0.21 22.01 -12.18
CA GLN A 214 -0.88 21.37 -12.94
C GLN A 214 -0.71 19.83 -12.99
N TYR A 215 0.53 19.35 -13.06
CA TYR A 215 0.87 17.94 -13.09
C TYR A 215 0.49 17.19 -11.81
N LEU A 216 0.55 17.83 -10.63
CA LEU A 216 0.14 17.22 -9.37
C LEU A 216 -1.36 16.88 -9.39
N TYR A 217 -2.20 17.79 -9.90
CA TYR A 217 -3.64 17.53 -10.03
C TYR A 217 -3.93 16.37 -10.99
N ILE A 218 -3.18 16.26 -12.09
CA ILE A 218 -3.30 15.14 -13.03
C ILE A 218 -2.91 13.82 -12.37
N CYS A 219 -1.81 13.80 -11.60
CA CYS A 219 -1.37 12.63 -10.83
C CYS A 219 -2.45 12.16 -9.84
N ILE A 220 -3.01 13.07 -9.05
CA ILE A 220 -4.06 12.71 -8.08
C ILE A 220 -5.32 12.21 -8.81
N ALA A 221 -5.70 12.87 -9.91
CA ALA A 221 -6.85 12.45 -10.70
C ALA A 221 -6.68 11.05 -11.30
N SER A 222 -5.49 10.71 -11.82
CA SER A 222 -5.23 9.38 -12.38
C SER A 222 -5.29 8.28 -11.30
N ILE A 223 -4.72 8.55 -10.13
CA ILE A 223 -4.76 7.64 -8.96
C ILE A 223 -6.20 7.42 -8.49
N LEU A 224 -6.97 8.49 -8.31
CA LEU A 224 -8.37 8.37 -7.89
C LEU A 224 -9.24 7.65 -8.93
N CYS A 225 -9.03 7.94 -10.22
CA CYS A 225 -9.74 7.26 -11.30
C CYS A 225 -9.50 5.75 -11.24
N THR A 226 -8.26 5.32 -11.08
CA THR A 226 -7.95 3.88 -10.97
C THR A 226 -8.45 3.23 -9.70
N GLY A 227 -8.48 3.95 -8.57
CA GLY A 227 -9.14 3.49 -7.36
C GLY A 227 -10.63 3.21 -7.57
N ILE A 228 -11.35 4.17 -8.18
CA ILE A 228 -12.78 4.05 -8.48
C ILE A 228 -13.05 2.92 -9.47
N VAL A 229 -12.27 2.84 -10.55
CA VAL A 229 -12.39 1.76 -11.54
C VAL A 229 -12.09 0.40 -10.91
N GLY A 230 -11.07 0.30 -10.07
CA GLY A 230 -10.73 -0.93 -9.35
C GLY A 230 -11.86 -1.43 -8.45
N ILE A 231 -12.50 -0.54 -7.70
CA ILE A 231 -13.66 -0.86 -6.87
C ILE A 231 -14.85 -1.26 -7.76
N GLY A 232 -15.16 -0.48 -8.80
CA GLY A 232 -16.28 -0.75 -9.70
C GLY A 232 -16.16 -2.12 -10.39
N LEU A 233 -14.98 -2.43 -10.94
CA LEU A 233 -14.70 -3.73 -11.56
C LEU A 233 -14.77 -4.88 -10.56
N SER A 234 -14.30 -4.68 -9.32
CA SER A 234 -14.37 -5.72 -8.29
C SER A 234 -15.81 -6.09 -7.94
N ILE A 235 -16.70 -5.10 -7.81
CA ILE A 235 -18.12 -5.30 -7.53
C ILE A 235 -18.81 -5.96 -8.73
N HIS A 236 -18.49 -5.53 -9.95
CA HIS A 236 -19.06 -6.08 -11.18
C HIS A 236 -18.72 -7.56 -11.35
N GLU A 237 -17.44 -7.93 -11.22
CA GLU A 237 -17.02 -9.33 -11.30
C GLU A 237 -17.66 -10.18 -10.21
N PHE A 238 -17.70 -9.69 -8.98
CA PHE A 238 -18.29 -10.45 -7.87
C PHE A 238 -19.81 -10.63 -8.05
N ASN A 239 -20.50 -9.66 -8.66
CA ASN A 239 -21.93 -9.81 -8.98
C ASN A 239 -22.18 -10.79 -10.11
N LYS A 240 -21.27 -10.91 -11.08
CA LYS A 240 -21.36 -11.89 -12.18
C LYS A 240 -21.04 -13.33 -11.77
N GLN A 241 -20.53 -13.54 -10.56
CA GLN A 241 -20.30 -14.89 -10.06
C GLN A 241 -21.64 -15.56 -9.74
N ASP A 242 -22.11 -16.37 -10.68
CA ASP A 242 -23.13 -17.39 -10.44
C ASP A 242 -22.40 -18.71 -10.16
N LEU A 243 -22.81 -19.38 -9.08
CA LEU A 243 -22.28 -20.68 -8.67
C LEU A 243 -22.90 -21.81 -9.48
#